data_AF-A0A7R9TZE9-F1
#
_entry.id   AF-A0A7R9TZE9-F1
#
_cell.length_a   1.000
_cell.length_b   1.000
_cell.length_c   1.000
_cell.angle_alpha   90.00
_cell.angle_beta   90.00
_cell.angle_gamma   90.00
#
_symmetry.space_group_name_H-M   'P 1'
#
loop_
_entity.id
_entity.type
_entity.pdbx_description
1 polymer ?
#
loop_
_entity_poly.entity_id
_entity_poly.type
_entity_poly.pdbx_seq_one_letter_code
_entity_poly.pdbx_strand_id
1 'polypeptide(L)'
;RTSRTALHTGDFRAAERVREDPALHDLIAADGAIGELLLDTTYCDPRWAFPTQEDVCETLGEIVREELRREPRTLFLVGSYSIGKEKAVAAVARAAGSRAEVGERRAKTLRLCGWWDDDLFVLRRERRDGDGVDEDAGGEARDGGGGEERQRPRVRVVPMGGGSQHDAMARTLRDEIDPRTGAPRWRAVCAFRP
;
A
#
# COMPACT_ATOMS: atom_id res chain seq x y z
N ARG A 1 -0.72 48.24 -12.64
CA ARG A 1 -0.30 47.00 -11.92
C ARG A 1 -0.16 45.92 -12.97
N THR A 2 1.04 45.43 -13.23
CA THR A 2 1.29 44.23 -14.05
C THR A 2 1.08 43.00 -13.16
N SER A 3 -0.16 42.70 -12.78
CA SER A 3 -0.44 41.49 -12.01
C SER A 3 -0.34 40.30 -12.94
N ARG A 4 0.87 39.73 -13.03
CA ARG A 4 1.11 38.48 -13.76
C ARG A 4 0.66 37.33 -12.87
N THR A 5 -0.33 36.57 -13.32
CA THR A 5 -0.78 35.37 -12.61
C THR A 5 0.23 34.25 -12.82
N ALA A 6 0.74 33.67 -11.72
CA ALA A 6 1.69 32.58 -11.74
C ALA A 6 1.04 31.29 -11.26
N LEU A 7 1.20 30.20 -12.01
CA LEU A 7 0.77 28.85 -11.62
C LEU A 7 1.99 28.03 -11.24
N HIS A 8 1.98 27.43 -10.05
CA HIS A 8 3.00 26.49 -9.60
C HIS A 8 2.38 25.11 -9.47
N THR A 9 2.88 24.11 -10.21
CA THR A 9 2.27 22.76 -10.19
C THR A 9 2.57 21.97 -8.92
N GLY A 10 3.69 22.28 -8.25
CA GLY A 10 4.28 21.35 -7.28
C GLY A 10 4.69 20.08 -8.01
N ASP A 11 4.82 18.96 -7.29
CA ASP A 11 4.94 17.65 -7.93
C ASP A 11 3.57 17.22 -8.45
N PHE A 12 3.45 16.96 -9.75
CA PHE A 12 2.16 16.76 -10.39
C PHE A 12 2.23 15.82 -11.59
N ARG A 13 1.17 15.02 -11.78
CA ARG A 13 0.97 14.21 -12.99
C ARG A 13 -0.16 14.82 -13.82
N ALA A 14 0.21 15.39 -14.97
CA ALA A 14 -0.74 15.89 -15.98
C ALA A 14 -1.81 14.85 -16.31
N ALA A 15 -3.07 15.29 -16.28
CA ALA A 15 -4.23 14.45 -16.55
C ALA A 15 -5.36 15.31 -17.10
N GLU A 16 -6.21 14.72 -17.93
CA GLU A 16 -7.37 15.37 -18.53
C GLU A 16 -8.28 16.03 -17.48
N ARG A 17 -8.58 15.31 -16.40
CA ARG A 17 -9.37 15.81 -15.26
C ARG A 17 -8.83 17.10 -14.62
N VAL A 18 -7.53 17.38 -14.71
CA VAL A 18 -6.94 18.62 -14.18
C VAL A 18 -7.04 19.72 -15.22
N ARG A 19 -6.84 19.38 -16.50
CA ARG A 19 -7.01 20.31 -17.61
C ARG A 19 -8.46 20.83 -17.69
N GLU A 20 -9.43 19.97 -17.37
CA GLU A 20 -10.86 20.24 -17.48
C GLU A 20 -11.51 20.60 -16.14
N ASP A 21 -10.72 20.79 -15.08
CA ASP A 21 -11.22 21.10 -13.75
C ASP A 21 -11.95 22.46 -13.75
N PRO A 22 -13.26 22.51 -13.44
CA PRO A 22 -14.01 23.77 -13.49
C PRO A 22 -13.49 24.80 -12.49
N ALA A 23 -13.02 24.38 -11.31
CA ALA A 23 -12.51 25.30 -10.31
C ALA A 23 -11.20 25.95 -10.78
N LEU A 24 -10.33 25.20 -11.47
CA LEU A 24 -9.15 25.77 -12.13
C LEU A 24 -9.54 26.78 -13.22
N HIS A 25 -10.55 26.47 -14.04
CA HIS A 25 -11.03 27.39 -15.07
C HIS A 25 -11.62 28.67 -14.47
N ASP A 26 -12.42 28.56 -13.41
CA ASP A 26 -13.02 29.70 -12.71
C ASP A 26 -11.93 30.57 -12.06
N LEU A 27 -10.91 29.96 -11.45
CA LEU A 27 -9.75 30.67 -10.89
C LEU A 27 -8.99 31.44 -11.97
N ILE A 28 -8.69 30.81 -13.11
CA ILE A 28 -8.00 31.47 -14.23
C ILE A 28 -8.86 32.60 -14.81
N ALA A 29 -10.19 32.43 -14.89
CA ALA A 29 -11.09 33.46 -15.37
C ALA A 29 -11.16 34.67 -14.41
N ALA A 30 -11.12 34.42 -13.09
CA ALA A 30 -11.16 35.45 -12.07
C ALA A 30 -9.83 36.21 -11.93
N ASP A 31 -8.70 35.50 -11.93
CA ASP A 31 -7.37 36.07 -11.71
C ASP A 31 -6.67 36.51 -13.00
N GLY A 32 -7.22 36.15 -14.16
CA GLY A 32 -6.66 36.42 -15.47
C GLY A 32 -5.70 35.34 -15.96
N ALA A 33 -5.32 35.45 -17.24
CA ALA A 33 -4.51 34.45 -17.92
C ALA A 33 -3.17 34.19 -17.19
N ILE A 34 -2.77 32.92 -17.14
CA ILE A 34 -1.50 32.49 -16.56
C ILE A 34 -0.36 33.10 -17.39
N GLY A 35 0.39 34.00 -16.78
CA GLY A 35 1.55 34.63 -17.40
C GLY A 35 2.85 33.92 -17.10
N GLU A 36 2.92 33.13 -16.04
CA GLU A 36 4.11 32.39 -15.60
C GLU A 36 3.73 31.00 -15.08
N LEU A 37 4.51 29.98 -15.47
CA LEU A 37 4.28 28.59 -15.09
C LEU A 37 5.56 28.00 -14.48
N LEU A 38 5.48 27.63 -13.20
CA LEU A 38 6.50 26.84 -12.52
C LEU A 38 6.08 25.37 -12.63
N LEU A 39 6.67 24.68 -13.61
CA LEU A 39 6.30 23.34 -14.04
C LEU A 39 7.17 22.26 -13.39
N ASP A 40 6.55 21.17 -12.95
CA ASP A 40 7.22 19.90 -12.64
C ASP A 40 7.83 19.29 -13.91
N THR A 41 9.16 19.30 -13.99
CA THR A 41 9.91 18.74 -15.12
C THR A 41 10.55 17.39 -14.81
N THR A 42 10.13 16.69 -13.75
CA THR A 42 10.74 15.42 -13.28
C THR A 42 10.94 14.41 -14.42
N TYR A 43 9.99 14.31 -15.34
CA TYR A 43 10.03 13.41 -16.50
C TYR A 43 9.88 14.12 -17.85
N CYS A 44 10.39 15.35 -17.98
CA CYS A 44 10.30 16.16 -19.22
C CYS A 44 11.30 15.71 -20.32
N ASP A 45 11.35 14.41 -20.60
CA ASP A 45 12.14 13.80 -21.69
C ASP A 45 11.29 12.69 -22.34
N PRO A 46 11.14 12.66 -23.69
CA PRO A 46 10.29 11.71 -24.39
C PRO A 46 10.68 10.24 -24.20
N ARG A 47 11.90 9.95 -23.72
CA ARG A 47 12.29 8.58 -23.34
C ARG A 47 11.47 8.01 -22.18
N TRP A 48 10.84 8.87 -21.39
CA TRP A 48 10.00 8.49 -20.25
C TRP A 48 8.57 8.25 -20.71
N ALA A 49 8.29 7.03 -21.13
CA ALA A 49 6.94 6.55 -21.38
C ALA A 49 6.56 5.54 -20.28
N PHE A 50 5.50 5.85 -19.53
CA PHE A 50 5.00 4.99 -18.46
C PHE A 50 3.56 4.59 -18.72
N PRO A 51 3.15 3.38 -18.31
CA PRO A 51 1.75 2.96 -18.34
C PRO A 51 0.87 3.86 -17.45
N THR A 52 -0.45 3.73 -17.63
CA THR A 52 -1.40 4.39 -16.75
C THR A 52 -1.37 3.76 -15.35
N GLN A 53 -1.91 4.45 -14.34
CA GLN A 53 -2.04 3.84 -13.01
C GLN A 53 -2.96 2.61 -13.03
N GLU A 54 -3.94 2.60 -13.94
CA GLU A 54 -4.89 1.50 -14.10
C GLU A 54 -4.20 0.25 -14.64
N ASP A 55 -3.47 0.36 -15.75
CA ASP A 55 -2.71 -0.75 -16.34
C ASP A 55 -1.73 -1.36 -15.33
N VAL A 56 -1.05 -0.52 -14.54
CA VAL A 56 -0.14 -0.98 -13.49
C VAL A 56 -0.91 -1.73 -12.41
N CYS A 57 -2.05 -1.22 -11.95
CA CYS A 57 -2.87 -1.89 -10.93
C CYS A 57 -3.43 -3.23 -11.43
N GLU A 58 -3.85 -3.30 -12.69
CA GLU A 58 -4.30 -4.53 -13.32
C GLU A 58 -3.17 -5.56 -13.40
N THR A 59 -2.01 -5.15 -13.93
CA THR A 59 -0.81 -6.00 -14.01
C THR A 59 -0.38 -6.52 -12.64
N LEU A 60 -0.40 -5.67 -11.60
CA LEU A 60 -0.13 -6.11 -10.22
C LEU A 60 -1.11 -7.19 -9.77
N GLY A 61 -2.39 -7.02 -10.07
CA GLY A 61 -3.42 -8.00 -9.76
C GLY A 61 -3.24 -9.33 -10.50
N GLU A 62 -2.84 -9.29 -11.77
CA GLU A 62 -2.52 -10.49 -12.56
C GLU A 62 -1.34 -11.26 -11.98
N ILE A 63 -0.24 -10.57 -11.65
CA ILE A 63 0.94 -11.18 -11.02
C ILE A 63 0.53 -11.85 -9.70
N VAL A 64 -0.25 -11.16 -8.86
CA VAL A 64 -0.73 -11.73 -7.59
C VAL A 64 -1.53 -13.02 -7.80
N ARG A 65 -2.47 -13.02 -8.74
CA ARG A 65 -3.29 -14.22 -9.02
C ARG A 65 -2.44 -15.37 -9.54
N GLU A 66 -1.47 -15.09 -10.40
CA GLU A 66 -0.57 -16.11 -10.94
C GLU A 66 0.35 -16.70 -9.87
N GLU A 67 0.95 -15.87 -9.01
CA GLU A 67 1.76 -16.33 -7.90
C GLU A 67 0.95 -17.15 -6.88
N LEU A 68 -0.34 -16.83 -6.68
CA LEU A 68 -1.23 -17.63 -5.84
C LEU A 68 -1.59 -18.97 -6.45
N ARG A 69 -1.71 -19.08 -7.79
CA ARG A 69 -1.89 -20.38 -8.45
C ARG A 69 -0.65 -21.25 -8.29
N ARG A 70 0.55 -20.65 -8.33
CA ARG A 70 1.83 -21.35 -8.19
C ARG A 70 2.09 -21.80 -6.76
N GLU A 71 1.89 -20.89 -5.80
CA GLU A 71 2.11 -21.15 -4.37
C GLU A 71 1.03 -20.43 -3.53
N PRO A 72 -0.02 -21.17 -3.09
CA PRO A 72 -1.11 -20.63 -2.28
C PRO A 72 -0.67 -20.09 -0.91
N ARG A 73 0.59 -20.31 -0.48
CA ARG A 73 1.20 -19.73 0.74
C ARG A 73 2.22 -18.62 0.43
N THR A 74 2.00 -17.86 -0.64
CA THR A 74 2.77 -16.65 -0.99
C THR A 74 2.39 -15.41 -0.16
N LEU A 75 3.35 -14.72 0.45
CA LEU A 75 3.19 -13.39 1.04
C LEU A 75 3.52 -12.30 0.02
N PHE A 76 2.72 -11.24 -0.05
CA PHE A 76 2.99 -10.07 -0.89
C PHE A 76 3.48 -8.89 -0.06
N LEU A 77 4.67 -8.37 -0.39
CA LEU A 77 5.22 -7.16 0.19
C LEU A 77 4.99 -6.00 -0.78
N VAL A 78 4.43 -4.89 -0.31
CA VAL A 78 4.25 -3.68 -1.12
C VAL A 78 5.06 -2.55 -0.50
N GLY A 79 6.08 -2.10 -1.22
CA GLY A 79 6.94 -0.99 -0.79
C GLY A 79 6.20 0.35 -0.81
N SER A 80 6.29 1.12 0.29
CA SER A 80 5.79 2.49 0.35
C SER A 80 6.69 3.37 1.24
N TYR A 81 6.75 4.67 0.97
CA TYR A 81 7.61 5.61 1.70
C TYR A 81 6.87 6.30 2.86
N SER A 82 5.80 7.03 2.56
CA SER A 82 5.06 7.82 3.55
C SER A 82 3.59 7.99 3.17
N ILE A 83 3.31 8.61 2.02
CA ILE A 83 2.01 8.84 1.38
C ILE A 83 2.14 8.45 -0.10
N GLY A 84 1.08 7.92 -0.70
CA GLY A 84 1.03 7.51 -2.09
C GLY A 84 1.03 6.00 -2.28
N LYS A 85 0.61 5.59 -3.49
CA LYS A 85 0.53 4.20 -3.98
C LYS A 85 -0.52 3.35 -3.27
N GLU A 86 -1.48 3.97 -2.59
CA GLU A 86 -2.60 3.29 -1.94
C GLU A 86 -3.42 2.47 -2.94
N LYS A 87 -3.58 2.96 -4.18
CA LYS A 87 -4.21 2.20 -5.27
C LYS A 87 -3.47 0.91 -5.60
N ALA A 88 -2.14 0.92 -5.64
CA ALA A 88 -1.34 -0.27 -5.89
C ALA A 88 -1.45 -1.28 -4.74
N VAL A 89 -1.40 -0.79 -3.50
CA VAL A 89 -1.66 -1.65 -2.32
C VAL A 89 -3.05 -2.26 -2.40
N ALA A 90 -4.05 -1.48 -2.77
CA ALA A 90 -5.43 -1.94 -2.90
C ALA A 90 -5.60 -2.99 -3.99
N ALA A 91 -4.95 -2.80 -5.14
CA ALA A 91 -4.96 -3.76 -6.24
C ALA A 91 -4.38 -5.12 -5.79
N VAL A 92 -3.22 -5.09 -5.11
CA VAL A 92 -2.58 -6.31 -4.58
C VAL A 92 -3.45 -6.99 -3.52
N ALA A 93 -3.99 -6.23 -2.56
CA ALA A 93 -4.88 -6.72 -1.50
C ALA A 93 -6.13 -7.40 -2.06
N ARG A 94 -6.84 -6.72 -2.97
CA ARG A 94 -8.06 -7.25 -3.60
C ARG A 94 -7.77 -8.49 -4.44
N ALA A 95 -6.71 -8.47 -5.25
CA ALA A 95 -6.32 -9.63 -6.05
C ALA A 95 -5.90 -10.83 -5.18
N ALA A 96 -5.33 -10.58 -4.00
CA ALA A 96 -4.96 -11.62 -3.05
C ALA A 96 -6.13 -12.12 -2.19
N GLY A 97 -7.32 -11.52 -2.30
CA GLY A 97 -8.45 -11.81 -1.42
C GLY A 97 -8.15 -11.55 0.06
N SER A 98 -7.29 -10.55 0.35
CA SER A 98 -6.74 -10.30 1.68
C SER A 98 -6.69 -8.81 1.98
N ARG A 99 -6.79 -8.44 3.25
CA ARG A 99 -6.42 -7.10 3.72
C ARG A 99 -4.91 -6.87 3.64
N ALA A 100 -4.52 -5.60 3.62
CA ALA A 100 -3.14 -5.14 3.69
C ALA A 100 -2.77 -4.76 5.12
N GLU A 101 -1.78 -5.45 5.68
CA GLU A 101 -1.17 -5.15 6.97
C GLU A 101 -0.25 -3.92 6.87
N VAL A 102 -0.44 -2.94 7.75
CA VAL A 102 0.33 -1.70 7.80
C VAL A 102 0.83 -1.42 9.22
N GLY A 103 2.01 -0.81 9.37
CA GLY A 103 2.50 -0.34 10.67
C GLY A 103 1.76 0.90 11.18
N GLU A 104 1.90 1.23 12.47
CA GLU A 104 1.19 2.33 13.13
C GLU A 104 1.35 3.68 12.43
N ARG A 105 2.58 4.02 12.06
CA ARG A 105 2.87 5.28 11.35
C ARG A 105 2.09 5.38 10.04
N ARG A 106 2.05 4.31 9.26
CA ARG A 106 1.33 4.27 7.97
C ARG A 106 -0.19 4.28 8.20
N ALA A 107 -0.69 3.57 9.21
CA ALA A 107 -2.11 3.60 9.58
C ALA A 107 -2.58 5.01 9.95
N LYS A 108 -1.79 5.74 10.75
CA LYS A 108 -2.07 7.15 11.09
C LYS A 108 -2.16 8.01 9.83
N THR A 109 -1.19 7.88 8.92
CA THR A 109 -1.19 8.61 7.65
C THR A 109 -2.41 8.31 6.79
N LEU A 110 -2.75 7.02 6.62
CA LEU A 110 -3.93 6.61 5.83
C LEU A 110 -5.22 7.21 6.38
N ARG A 111 -5.38 7.27 7.71
CA ARG A 111 -6.55 7.89 8.36
C ARG A 111 -6.60 9.39 8.10
N LEU A 112 -5.48 10.08 8.28
CA LEU A 112 -5.41 11.54 8.07
C LEU A 112 -5.65 11.95 6.61
N CYS A 113 -5.28 11.10 5.65
CA CYS A 113 -5.48 11.36 4.22
C CYS A 113 -6.81 10.80 3.68
N GLY A 114 -7.71 10.28 4.54
CA GLY A 114 -9.01 9.75 4.13
C GLY A 114 -8.94 8.44 3.30
N TRP A 115 -7.81 7.73 3.34
CA TRP A 115 -7.61 6.47 2.63
C TRP A 115 -7.79 5.22 3.49
N TRP A 116 -7.95 5.37 4.81
CA TRP A 116 -8.20 4.24 5.69
C TRP A 116 -9.57 3.63 5.41
N ASP A 117 -9.58 2.32 5.27
CA ASP A 117 -10.76 1.49 5.03
C ASP A 117 -10.53 0.19 5.80
N ASP A 118 -11.42 -0.15 6.73
CA ASP A 118 -11.31 -1.33 7.61
C ASP A 118 -11.46 -2.66 6.86
N ASP A 119 -12.07 -2.62 5.67
CA ASP A 119 -12.19 -3.76 4.75
C ASP A 119 -10.93 -3.93 3.90
N LEU A 120 -10.06 -2.92 3.84
CA LEU A 120 -8.83 -2.95 3.05
C LEU A 120 -7.56 -3.05 3.91
N PHE A 121 -7.51 -2.33 5.02
CA PHE A 121 -6.31 -2.18 5.84
C PHE A 121 -6.51 -2.78 7.22
N VAL A 122 -5.39 -3.23 7.80
CA VAL A 122 -5.36 -3.70 9.20
C VAL A 122 -4.03 -3.32 9.83
N LEU A 123 -4.09 -2.94 11.10
CA LEU A 123 -2.88 -2.59 11.84
C LEU A 123 -2.06 -3.85 12.14
N ARG A 124 -0.77 -3.80 11.81
CA ARG A 124 0.20 -4.83 12.17
C ARG A 124 0.25 -4.93 13.69
N ARG A 125 -0.08 -6.11 14.21
CA ARG A 125 0.19 -6.42 15.61
C ARG A 125 1.69 -6.71 15.74
N GLU A 126 2.41 -5.82 16.40
CA GLU A 126 3.79 -6.11 16.78
C GLU A 126 3.79 -7.30 17.73
N ARG A 127 4.73 -8.23 17.56
CA ARG A 127 4.98 -9.21 18.60
C ARG A 127 5.56 -8.40 19.76
N ARG A 128 4.87 -8.37 20.90
CA ARG A 128 5.53 -8.00 22.15
C ARG A 128 6.56 -9.09 22.40
N ASP A 129 7.83 -8.74 22.29
CA ASP A 129 8.89 -9.57 22.85
C ASP A 129 8.71 -9.54 24.38
N GLY A 130 8.09 -10.58 24.94
CA GLY A 130 8.03 -10.82 26.38
C GLY A 130 6.68 -10.65 27.09
N ASP A 131 5.60 -11.29 26.61
CA ASP A 131 4.53 -11.67 27.55
C ASP A 131 4.95 -12.98 28.22
N GLY A 132 5.46 -12.82 29.45
CA GLY A 132 5.57 -13.92 30.40
C GLY A 132 4.19 -14.39 30.81
N VAL A 133 4.11 -15.70 31.07
CA VAL A 133 3.16 -16.41 31.94
C VAL A 133 1.71 -15.91 31.87
N ASP A 134 0.89 -16.67 31.14
CA ASP A 134 -0.56 -16.70 31.36
C ASP A 134 -0.83 -17.00 32.84
N GLU A 135 -1.35 -16.03 33.59
CA GLU A 135 -2.08 -16.29 34.83
C GLU A 135 -3.58 -16.18 34.57
N ASP A 136 -4.24 -17.28 34.92
CA ASP A 136 -5.67 -17.54 34.92
C ASP A 136 -6.54 -16.32 35.29
N ALA A 137 -7.52 -16.04 34.43
CA ALA A 137 -8.78 -15.46 34.86
C ALA A 137 -9.91 -16.29 34.25
N GLY A 138 -10.50 -17.13 35.09
CA GLY A 138 -11.61 -18.02 34.76
C GLY A 138 -12.82 -17.27 34.20
N GLY A 139 -13.41 -17.86 33.16
CA GLY A 139 -14.68 -17.47 32.58
C GLY A 139 -15.29 -18.68 31.88
N GLU A 140 -16.48 -19.05 32.33
CA GLU A 140 -17.19 -20.31 32.08
C GLU A 140 -17.32 -20.74 30.61
N ALA A 141 -17.26 -22.05 30.43
CA ALA A 141 -17.44 -22.74 29.15
C ALA A 141 -18.78 -22.38 28.49
N ARG A 142 -18.70 -21.90 27.24
CA ARG A 142 -19.76 -22.08 26.25
C ARG A 142 -19.17 -22.75 25.02
N ASP A 143 -19.52 -24.02 24.90
CA ASP A 143 -19.40 -24.86 23.73
C ASP A 143 -20.12 -24.20 22.54
N GLY A 144 -19.46 -24.13 21.38
CA GLY A 144 -20.01 -23.51 20.18
C GLY A 144 -19.00 -23.15 19.11
N GLY A 145 -18.64 -24.13 18.26
CA GLY A 145 -18.26 -23.92 16.86
C GLY A 145 -16.81 -23.49 16.61
N GLY A 146 -16.09 -24.28 15.81
CA GLY A 146 -14.71 -24.01 15.40
C GLY A 146 -14.52 -22.59 14.89
N GLY A 147 -13.78 -21.78 15.65
CA GLY A 147 -13.41 -20.44 15.25
C GLY A 147 -12.52 -20.51 14.02
N GLU A 148 -13.04 -20.07 12.88
CA GLU A 148 -12.23 -19.67 11.74
C GLU A 148 -11.15 -18.71 12.27
N GLU A 149 -9.93 -19.20 12.32
CA GLU A 149 -8.76 -18.38 12.57
C GLU A 149 -8.74 -17.30 11.49
N ARG A 150 -9.25 -16.09 11.82
CA ARG A 150 -9.34 -14.95 10.90
C ARG A 150 -8.04 -14.90 10.10
N GLN A 151 -8.14 -15.25 8.83
CA GLN A 151 -6.97 -15.57 8.01
C GLN A 151 -6.00 -14.39 8.07
N ARG A 152 -4.75 -14.64 8.50
CA ARG A 152 -3.77 -13.56 8.64
C ARG A 152 -3.60 -12.86 7.29
N PRO A 153 -3.46 -11.52 7.29
CA PRO A 153 -3.21 -10.77 6.07
C PRO A 153 -2.02 -11.34 5.31
N ARG A 154 -2.21 -11.57 4.01
CA ARG A 154 -1.19 -12.08 3.09
C ARG A 154 -0.56 -10.97 2.25
N VAL A 155 -0.89 -9.72 2.57
CA VAL A 155 -0.33 -8.51 1.97
C VAL A 155 0.20 -7.63 3.10
N ARG A 156 1.45 -7.17 2.98
CA ARG A 156 2.11 -6.31 3.96
C ARG A 156 2.73 -5.10 3.30
N VAL A 157 2.39 -3.93 3.79
CA VAL A 157 3.03 -2.68 3.38
C VAL A 157 4.31 -2.50 4.18
N VAL A 158 5.42 -2.35 3.48
CA VAL A 158 6.75 -2.22 4.09
C VAL A 158 7.40 -0.88 3.71
N PRO A 159 8.14 -0.25 4.63
CA PRO A 159 8.87 0.97 4.32
C PRO A 159 9.96 0.70 3.26
N MET A 160 10.11 1.64 2.34
CA MET A 160 11.21 1.64 1.37
C MET A 160 12.46 2.25 2.03
N GLY A 161 13.60 1.53 2.06
CA GLY A 161 14.90 2.11 2.47
C GLY A 161 15.80 1.33 3.45
N GLY A 162 15.53 0.05 3.76
CA GLY A 162 16.23 -0.70 4.82
C GLY A 162 17.22 -1.79 4.38
N GLY A 163 17.88 -1.66 3.23
CA GLY A 163 18.81 -2.67 2.70
C GLY A 163 18.22 -3.61 1.64
N SER A 164 18.86 -4.77 1.43
CA SER A 164 18.50 -5.75 0.38
C SER A 164 17.09 -6.33 0.59
N GLN A 165 16.26 -6.24 -0.45
CA GLN A 165 14.92 -6.85 -0.46
C GLN A 165 15.00 -8.36 -0.38
N HIS A 166 15.95 -8.93 -1.13
CA HIS A 166 16.17 -10.36 -1.13
C HIS A 166 16.44 -10.86 0.30
N ASP A 167 17.25 -10.13 1.07
CA ASP A 167 17.56 -10.52 2.44
C ASP A 167 16.35 -10.34 3.37
N ALA A 168 15.55 -9.29 3.16
CA ALA A 168 14.31 -9.09 3.90
C ALA A 168 13.29 -10.21 3.62
N MET A 169 13.12 -10.58 2.35
CA MET A 169 12.25 -11.69 1.93
C MET A 169 12.75 -13.02 2.49
N ALA A 170 14.06 -13.28 2.41
CA ALA A 170 14.68 -14.49 2.95
C ALA A 170 14.55 -14.57 4.48
N ARG A 171 14.71 -13.45 5.20
CA ARG A 171 14.43 -13.38 6.64
C ARG A 171 12.96 -13.68 6.93
N THR A 172 12.02 -13.08 6.20
CA THR A 172 10.59 -13.38 6.40
C THR A 172 10.26 -14.86 6.20
N LEU A 173 10.84 -15.51 5.20
CA LEU A 173 10.65 -16.96 4.98
C LEU A 173 11.23 -17.82 6.12
N ARG A 174 12.35 -17.39 6.72
CA ARG A 174 13.00 -18.12 7.82
C ARG A 174 12.35 -17.88 9.17
N ASP A 175 11.97 -16.65 9.47
CA ASP A 175 11.65 -16.20 10.82
C ASP A 175 10.14 -16.28 11.12
N GLU A 176 9.29 -16.24 10.07
CA GLU A 176 7.85 -16.41 10.22
C GLU A 176 7.45 -17.87 10.19
N ILE A 177 7.70 -18.55 11.31
CA ILE A 177 7.31 -19.94 11.54
C ILE A 177 5.88 -20.02 12.11
N ASP A 178 5.15 -21.05 11.70
CA ASP A 178 3.89 -21.40 12.33
C ASP A 178 4.14 -22.16 13.65
N PRO A 179 3.73 -21.63 14.81
CA PRO A 179 4.06 -22.22 16.11
C PRO A 179 3.40 -23.58 16.33
N ARG A 180 2.32 -23.91 15.61
CA ARG A 180 1.65 -25.21 15.73
C ARG A 180 2.36 -26.30 14.95
N THR A 181 2.95 -25.96 13.81
CA THR A 181 3.54 -26.95 12.88
C THR A 181 5.06 -26.92 12.84
N GLY A 182 5.70 -25.86 13.33
CA GLY A 182 7.14 -25.64 13.21
C GLY A 182 7.61 -25.34 11.77
N ALA A 183 6.70 -25.29 10.80
CA ALA A 183 7.03 -25.04 9.40
C ALA A 183 6.99 -23.54 9.05
N PRO A 184 7.71 -23.11 7.99
CA PRO A 184 7.53 -21.77 7.44
C PRO A 184 6.06 -21.50 7.12
N ARG A 185 5.56 -20.38 7.65
CA ARG A 185 4.18 -19.93 7.46
C ARG A 185 3.94 -19.62 5.99
N TRP A 186 4.90 -18.92 5.38
CA TRP A 186 4.93 -18.62 3.95
C TRP A 186 5.90 -19.55 3.23
N ARG A 187 5.54 -19.97 2.03
CA ARG A 187 6.42 -20.76 1.16
C ARG A 187 7.06 -19.94 0.05
N ALA A 188 6.49 -18.77 -0.23
CA ALA A 188 7.04 -17.81 -1.16
C ALA A 188 6.78 -16.38 -0.66
N VAL A 189 7.58 -15.45 -1.14
CA VAL A 189 7.39 -14.01 -0.94
C VAL A 189 7.55 -13.34 -2.29
N CYS A 190 6.62 -12.45 -2.63
CA CYS A 190 6.69 -11.61 -3.81
C CYS A 190 6.69 -10.14 -3.36
N ALA A 191 7.61 -9.33 -3.89
CA ALA A 191 7.77 -7.94 -3.49
C ALA A 191 7.50 -6.99 -4.66
N PHE A 192 6.55 -6.09 -4.48
CA PHE A 192 6.24 -5.02 -5.41
C PHE A 192 6.86 -3.70 -4.95
N ARG A 193 7.49 -2.99 -5.89
CA ARG A 193 7.93 -1.60 -5.75
C ARG A 193 7.24 -0.75 -6.80
N PRO A 194 5.91 -0.56 -6.66
CA PRO A 194 5.20 0.43 -7.46
C PRO A 194 5.75 1.82 -7.13
#